data_AF-A0A958JR97-F1
#
_entry.id   AF-A0A958JR97-F1
#
_cell.length_a   1.000
_cell.length_b   1.000
_cell.length_c   1.000
_cell.angle_alpha   90.00
_cell.angle_beta   90.00
_cell.angle_gamma   90.00
#
_symmetry.space_group_name_H-M   'P 1'
#
loop_
_entity.id
_entity.type
_entity.pdbx_description
1 polymer ?
#
loop_
_entity_poly.entity_id
_entity_poly.type
_entity_poly.pdbx_seq_one_letter_code
_entity_poly.pdbx_strand_id
1 'polypeptide(L)'
;MKTGSRNIYILILVLATLISAPVVAEIEISGDSTTTTASAEDVMSPCSRLITACFSQEDGQKSDCFYTSSEHDFCKGTDVGRLARQRWLMSPSTPAGAPEGAPSFLGPKLVNKDCLVGFDSHFYASLLTPEKLGTILPGLFQKLSECTSKETSPELNRP
;
A
#
# COMPACT_ATOMS: atom_id res chain seq x y z
N MET A 1 21.25 -54.15 -5.67
CA MET A 1 22.53 -53.42 -5.82
C MET A 1 22.23 -51.93 -5.82
N LYS A 2 23.01 -51.17 -5.05
CA LYS A 2 22.77 -49.79 -4.59
C LYS A 2 23.98 -48.97 -5.02
N THR A 3 23.77 -47.90 -5.80
CA THR A 3 24.63 -46.72 -6.04
C THR A 3 24.02 -45.97 -7.22
N GLY A 4 23.87 -44.65 -7.28
CA GLY A 4 24.42 -43.57 -6.47
C GLY A 4 24.60 -42.34 -7.38
N SER A 5 23.94 -41.24 -6.99
CA SER A 5 23.99 -39.83 -7.39
C SER A 5 25.16 -39.30 -8.26
N ARG A 6 24.89 -38.27 -9.10
CA ARG A 6 25.19 -36.84 -8.79
C ARG A 6 25.00 -35.87 -9.98
N ASN A 7 24.42 -34.72 -9.62
CA ASN A 7 24.44 -33.39 -10.24
C ASN A 7 25.69 -33.07 -11.08
N ILE A 8 25.47 -32.53 -12.28
CA ILE A 8 26.47 -31.77 -13.03
C ILE A 8 25.91 -30.38 -13.34
N TYR A 9 26.44 -29.42 -12.59
CA TYR A 9 26.38 -27.99 -12.87
C TYR A 9 27.15 -27.72 -14.17
N ILE A 10 26.49 -27.22 -15.20
CA ILE A 10 27.19 -26.61 -16.34
C ILE A 10 26.97 -25.10 -16.26
N LEU A 11 27.89 -24.52 -15.49
CA LEU A 11 28.29 -23.12 -15.49
C LEU A 11 29.00 -22.86 -16.83
N ILE A 12 28.39 -22.12 -17.77
CA ILE A 12 29.12 -21.53 -18.91
C ILE A 12 28.85 -20.03 -18.92
N LEU A 13 29.79 -19.32 -18.31
CA LEU A 13 30.08 -17.90 -18.50
C LEU A 13 31.30 -17.83 -19.41
N VAL A 14 31.15 -17.40 -20.66
CA VAL A 14 32.27 -16.85 -21.45
C VAL A 14 31.78 -15.64 -22.26
N LEU A 15 32.51 -14.55 -22.03
CA LEU A 15 32.42 -13.20 -22.58
C LEU A 15 32.78 -13.11 -24.09
N ALA A 16 32.38 -11.96 -24.66
CA ALA A 16 33.09 -11.13 -25.65
C ALA A 16 32.69 -11.21 -27.15
N THR A 17 31.79 -10.29 -27.52
CA THR A 17 31.92 -9.23 -28.57
C THR A 17 32.60 -9.52 -29.92
N LEU A 18 31.91 -9.24 -31.05
CA LEU A 18 32.18 -8.11 -31.98
C LEU A 18 31.29 -8.14 -33.26
N ILE A 19 30.45 -7.10 -33.41
CA ILE A 19 30.10 -6.27 -34.60
C ILE A 19 29.66 -6.92 -35.94
N SER A 20 28.41 -6.66 -36.39
CA SER A 20 28.11 -5.93 -37.65
C SER A 20 26.60 -5.82 -38.00
N ALA A 21 26.20 -4.58 -38.36
CA ALA A 21 25.00 -4.13 -39.11
C ALA A 21 23.63 -3.98 -38.40
N PRO A 22 22.95 -2.82 -38.58
CA PRO A 22 21.59 -2.59 -38.09
C PRO A 22 20.58 -3.14 -39.11
N VAL A 23 19.77 -4.13 -38.71
CA VAL A 23 18.51 -4.37 -39.40
C VAL A 23 17.50 -3.40 -38.83
N VAL A 24 17.24 -2.32 -39.58
CA VAL A 24 16.03 -1.51 -39.44
C VAL A 24 14.87 -2.44 -39.81
N ALA A 25 14.27 -3.06 -38.80
CA ALA A 25 12.95 -3.65 -38.96
C ALA A 25 11.97 -2.48 -38.97
N GLU A 26 11.42 -2.19 -40.15
CA GLU A 26 10.32 -1.26 -40.34
C GLU A 26 9.16 -1.68 -39.45
N ILE A 27 8.82 -0.79 -38.52
CA ILE A 27 7.66 -0.89 -37.67
C ILE A 27 6.46 -0.47 -38.52
N GLU A 28 5.78 -1.42 -39.15
CA GLU A 28 4.39 -1.22 -39.53
C GLU A 28 3.52 -1.37 -38.27
N ILE A 29 3.43 -0.30 -37.48
CA ILE A 29 2.30 -0.13 -36.56
C ILE A 29 1.09 0.12 -37.45
N SER A 30 0.45 -0.97 -37.86
CA SER A 30 -0.96 -0.96 -38.23
C SER A 30 -1.70 -0.51 -36.97
N GLY A 31 -2.02 0.78 -36.92
CA GLY A 31 -2.85 1.37 -35.89
C GLY A 31 -4.26 0.78 -35.98
N ASP A 32 -4.45 -0.39 -35.38
CA ASP A 32 -5.76 -0.81 -34.92
C ASP A 32 -5.96 -0.16 -33.55
N SER A 33 -6.53 1.04 -33.57
CA SER A 33 -7.02 1.75 -32.39
C SER A 33 -8.19 0.97 -31.80
N THR A 34 -7.89 -0.18 -31.20
CA THR A 34 -8.69 -0.70 -30.11
C THR A 34 -8.46 0.27 -28.96
N THR A 35 -9.35 1.27 -28.85
CA THR A 35 -9.49 2.11 -27.67
C THR A 35 -9.91 1.20 -26.53
N THR A 36 -8.94 0.49 -25.94
CA THR A 36 -9.09 -0.13 -24.63
C THR A 36 -9.34 1.04 -23.70
N THR A 37 -10.61 1.19 -23.30
CA THR A 37 -10.99 2.10 -22.25
C THR A 37 -10.32 1.57 -21.00
N ALA A 38 -9.08 2.01 -20.73
CA ALA A 38 -8.35 1.65 -19.53
C ALA A 38 -9.28 1.99 -18.36
N SER A 39 -9.76 0.97 -17.65
CA SER A 39 -10.58 1.21 -16.48
C SER A 39 -9.72 1.99 -15.48
N ALA A 40 -10.34 2.77 -14.60
CA ALA A 40 -9.57 3.50 -13.58
C ALA A 40 -8.66 2.57 -12.75
N GLU A 41 -8.97 1.27 -12.67
CA GLU A 41 -8.15 0.25 -12.02
C GLU A 41 -6.84 -0.07 -12.76
N ASP A 42 -6.79 0.15 -14.07
CA ASP A 42 -5.62 -0.11 -14.92
C ASP A 42 -4.56 1.00 -14.79
N VAL A 43 -4.98 2.19 -14.33
CA VAL A 43 -4.12 3.37 -14.11
C VAL A 43 -3.64 3.47 -12.65
N MET A 44 -4.19 2.66 -11.74
CA MET A 44 -3.81 2.67 -10.33
C MET A 44 -2.47 1.97 -10.08
N SER A 45 -1.64 2.56 -9.21
CA SER A 45 -0.44 1.89 -8.74
C SER A 45 -0.77 0.55 -8.05
N PRO A 46 0.10 -0.46 -8.10
CA PRO A 46 -0.11 -1.72 -7.39
C PRO A 46 -0.37 -1.53 -5.89
N CYS A 47 0.29 -0.55 -5.25
CA CYS A 47 0.01 -0.21 -3.86
C CYS A 47 -1.39 0.35 -3.67
N SER A 48 -1.80 1.33 -4.49
CA SER A 48 -3.13 1.92 -4.41
C SER A 48 -4.22 0.85 -4.54
N ARG A 49 -4.05 -0.12 -5.44
CA ARG A 49 -4.98 -1.24 -5.60
C ARG A 49 -5.09 -2.11 -4.35
N LEU A 50 -3.96 -2.47 -3.73
CA LEU A 50 -3.94 -3.23 -2.48
C LEU A 50 -4.67 -2.48 -1.36
N ILE A 51 -4.41 -1.18 -1.21
CA ILE A 51 -5.05 -0.36 -0.17
C ILE A 51 -6.55 -0.19 -0.46
N THR A 52 -6.95 0.00 -1.72
CA THR A 52 -8.36 0.10 -2.12
C THR A 52 -9.15 -1.16 -1.73
N ALA A 53 -8.56 -2.35 -1.90
CA ALA A 53 -9.21 -3.61 -1.52
C ALA A 53 -9.49 -3.73 -0.01
N CYS A 54 -8.74 -3.03 0.84
CA CYS A 54 -8.98 -3.02 2.28
C CYS A 54 -10.29 -2.34 2.67
N PHE A 55 -10.81 -1.41 1.86
CA PHE A 55 -12.06 -0.72 2.16
C PHE A 55 -13.30 -1.59 1.96
N SER A 56 -13.17 -2.74 1.29
CA SER A 56 -14.24 -3.72 1.13
C SER A 56 -14.34 -4.71 2.31
N GLN A 57 -13.40 -4.65 3.26
CA GLN A 57 -13.35 -5.54 4.42
C GLN A 57 -14.18 -5.00 5.59
N GLU A 58 -14.61 -5.90 6.48
CA GLU A 58 -15.23 -5.53 7.77
C GLU A 58 -14.21 -4.85 8.69
N ASP A 59 -14.64 -3.97 9.61
CA ASP A 59 -13.77 -3.08 10.41
C ASP A 59 -12.54 -3.76 11.04
N GLY A 60 -12.68 -4.97 11.60
CA GLY A 60 -11.56 -5.73 12.18
C GLY A 60 -10.56 -6.20 11.14
N GLN A 61 -11.04 -6.81 10.06
CA GLN A 61 -10.22 -7.31 8.94
C GLN A 61 -9.64 -6.16 8.10
N LYS A 62 -10.35 -5.03 8.04
CA LYS A 62 -9.92 -3.80 7.37
C LYS A 62 -8.67 -3.22 8.01
N SER A 63 -8.61 -3.20 9.35
CA SER A 63 -7.41 -2.75 10.07
C SER A 63 -6.20 -3.62 9.75
N ASP A 64 -6.35 -4.94 9.85
CA ASP A 64 -5.29 -5.90 9.53
C ASP A 64 -4.86 -5.84 8.06
N CYS A 65 -5.82 -5.60 7.15
CA CYS A 65 -5.54 -5.40 5.73
C CYS A 65 -4.68 -4.16 5.50
N PHE A 66 -4.95 -3.03 6.17
CA PHE A 66 -4.10 -1.84 6.05
C PHE A 66 -2.69 -2.09 6.55
N TYR A 67 -2.52 -2.80 7.67
CA TYR A 67 -1.20 -3.19 8.16
C TYR A 67 -0.46 -4.06 7.15
N THR A 68 -1.07 -5.18 6.77
CA THR A 68 -0.45 -6.18 5.87
C THR A 68 -0.11 -5.56 4.52
N SER A 69 -1.01 -4.77 3.96
CA SER A 69 -0.79 -4.09 2.68
C SER A 69 0.28 -3.01 2.79
N SER A 70 0.38 -2.28 3.92
CA SER A 70 1.42 -1.27 4.12
C SER A 70 2.84 -1.84 4.20
N GLU A 71 2.97 -3.08 4.67
CA GLU A 71 4.25 -3.80 4.76
C GLU A 71 4.61 -4.56 3.47
N HIS A 72 3.68 -4.67 2.52
CA HIS A 72 3.90 -5.31 1.23
C HIS A 72 4.92 -4.55 0.38
N ASP A 73 5.75 -5.25 -0.41
CA ASP A 73 6.85 -4.64 -1.19
C ASP A 73 6.40 -3.51 -2.12
N PHE A 74 5.23 -3.64 -2.73
CA PHE A 74 4.65 -2.58 -3.56
C PHE A 74 4.32 -1.28 -2.80
N CYS A 75 4.03 -1.37 -1.51
CA CYS A 75 3.63 -0.23 -0.68
C CYS A 75 4.75 0.26 0.25
N LYS A 76 5.68 -0.61 0.60
CA LYS A 76 6.77 -0.31 1.53
C LYS A 76 7.60 0.86 1.02
N GLY A 77 7.73 1.90 1.84
CA GLY A 77 8.44 3.12 1.48
C GLY A 77 7.64 4.14 0.66
N THR A 78 6.48 3.77 0.13
CA THR A 78 5.59 4.71 -0.60
C THR A 78 4.78 5.57 0.37
N ASP A 79 4.37 6.76 -0.09
CA ASP A 79 3.52 7.66 0.69
C ASP A 79 2.15 7.04 0.99
N VAL A 80 1.58 6.31 0.02
CA VAL A 80 0.32 5.57 0.18
C VAL A 80 0.45 4.50 1.27
N GLY A 81 1.53 3.70 1.22
CA GLY A 81 1.82 2.70 2.24
C GLY A 81 2.04 3.32 3.63
N ARG A 82 2.77 4.43 3.72
CA ARG A 82 2.94 5.16 4.99
C ARG A 82 1.62 5.68 5.54
N LEU A 83 0.75 6.21 4.70
CA LEU A 83 -0.57 6.69 5.10
C LEU A 83 -1.47 5.54 5.59
N ALA A 84 -1.47 4.41 4.89
CA ALA A 84 -2.18 3.20 5.31
C ALA A 84 -1.70 2.68 6.67
N ARG A 85 -0.38 2.67 6.89
CA ARG A 85 0.21 2.29 8.19
C ARG A 85 -0.21 3.24 9.31
N GLN A 86 -0.20 4.55 9.07
CA GLN A 86 -0.68 5.51 10.07
C GLN A 86 -2.16 5.34 10.36
N ARG A 87 -2.97 5.06 9.34
CA ARG A 87 -4.39 4.79 9.50
C ARG A 87 -4.63 3.53 10.34
N TRP A 88 -3.84 2.47 10.12
CA TRP A 88 -3.87 1.28 10.97
C TRP A 88 -3.60 1.61 12.44
N LEU A 89 -2.56 2.42 12.73
CA LEU A 89 -2.23 2.86 14.10
C LEU A 89 -3.35 3.65 14.80
N MET A 90 -4.32 4.17 14.04
CA MET A 90 -5.49 4.90 14.58
C MET A 90 -6.72 4.00 14.75
N SER A 91 -6.63 2.71 14.45
CA SER A 91 -7.75 1.79 14.66
C SER A 91 -7.92 1.55 16.16
N PRO A 92 -9.13 1.71 16.71
CA PRO A 92 -9.39 1.48 18.13
C PRO A 92 -9.24 -0.02 18.44
N SER A 93 -8.06 -0.37 18.96
CA SER A 93 -7.66 -1.68 19.49
C SER A 93 -7.69 -2.86 18.52
N THR A 94 -6.52 -3.47 18.43
CA THR A 94 -6.18 -4.75 17.81
C THR A 94 -7.25 -5.84 17.95
N PRO A 95 -7.46 -6.66 16.91
CA PRO A 95 -8.25 -7.88 17.03
C PRO A 95 -7.68 -8.79 18.12
N ALA A 96 -8.56 -9.48 18.84
CA ALA A 96 -8.19 -10.50 19.81
C ALA A 96 -7.36 -11.59 19.09
N GLY A 97 -6.04 -11.59 19.31
CA GLY A 97 -5.10 -12.51 18.64
C GLY A 97 -4.08 -11.85 17.70
N ALA A 98 -4.05 -10.52 17.59
CA ALA A 98 -2.96 -9.83 16.88
C ALA A 98 -1.61 -10.21 17.53
N PRO A 99 -0.57 -10.54 16.73
CA PRO A 99 0.75 -10.87 17.25
C PRO A 99 1.24 -9.73 18.15
N GLU A 100 1.73 -10.11 19.31
CA GLU A 100 2.31 -9.29 20.36
C GLU A 100 3.44 -8.43 19.77
N GLY A 101 3.09 -7.27 19.21
CA GLY A 101 4.00 -6.53 18.33
C GLY A 101 3.37 -5.35 17.58
N ALA A 102 2.04 -5.21 17.55
CA ALA A 102 1.42 -3.94 17.17
C ALA A 102 1.81 -2.88 18.24
N PRO A 103 2.55 -1.82 17.87
CA PRO A 103 3.13 -0.92 18.85
C PRO A 103 2.05 -0.05 19.49
N SER A 104 1.53 -0.47 20.64
CA SER A 104 0.88 0.41 21.62
C SER A 104 1.92 1.25 22.36
N PHE A 105 2.85 1.90 21.64
CA PHE A 105 3.93 2.69 22.24
C PHE A 105 3.50 4.12 22.66
N LEU A 106 2.24 4.49 22.45
CA LEU A 106 1.75 5.87 22.67
C LEU A 106 0.56 5.97 23.65
N GLY A 107 0.26 4.91 24.40
CA GLY A 107 -0.97 4.84 25.19
C GLY A 107 -2.22 4.80 24.30
N PRO A 108 -3.43 4.76 24.90
CA PRO A 108 -4.67 4.85 24.12
C PRO A 108 -4.76 6.24 23.49
N LYS A 109 -4.38 6.35 22.21
CA LYS A 109 -4.74 7.54 21.43
C LYS A 109 -6.26 7.58 21.37
N LEU A 110 -6.85 8.62 21.96
CA LEU A 110 -8.25 8.93 21.77
C LEU A 110 -8.42 9.31 20.30
N VAL A 111 -8.99 8.38 19.53
CA VAL A 111 -9.31 8.59 18.11
C VAL A 111 -10.80 8.82 17.98
N ASN A 112 -11.17 9.91 17.32
CA ASN A 112 -12.56 10.18 16.97
C ASN A 112 -12.99 9.22 15.84
N LYS A 113 -13.85 8.25 16.16
CA LYS A 113 -14.32 7.22 15.23
C LYS A 113 -15.03 7.83 14.00
N ASP A 114 -15.86 8.85 14.21
CA ASP A 114 -16.61 9.49 13.12
C ASP A 114 -15.67 10.25 12.18
N CYS A 115 -14.65 10.92 12.73
CA CYS A 115 -13.59 11.53 11.92
C CYS A 115 -12.88 10.48 11.06
N LEU A 116 -12.56 9.33 11.64
CA LEU A 116 -11.83 8.27 10.97
C LEU A 116 -12.64 7.64 9.82
N VAL A 117 -13.96 7.52 9.98
CA VAL A 117 -14.88 7.13 8.89
C VAL A 117 -14.91 8.18 7.77
N GLY A 118 -14.96 9.46 8.12
CA GLY A 118 -14.90 10.56 7.14
C GLY A 118 -13.54 10.67 6.42
N PHE A 119 -12.46 10.32 7.12
CA PHE A 119 -11.14 10.17 6.52
C PHE A 119 -11.12 8.99 5.53
N ASP A 120 -11.64 7.82 5.93
CA ASP A 120 -11.64 6.60 5.11
C ASP A 120 -12.32 6.82 3.77
N SER A 121 -13.50 7.45 3.76
CA SER A 121 -14.21 7.79 2.52
C SER A 121 -13.39 8.73 1.61
N HIS A 122 -12.68 9.69 2.20
CA HIS A 122 -11.85 10.63 1.43
C HIS A 122 -10.57 9.97 0.90
N PHE A 123 -9.97 9.09 1.69
CA PHE A 123 -8.79 8.35 1.28
C PHE A 123 -9.12 7.38 0.13
N TYR A 124 -10.21 6.61 0.26
CA TYR A 124 -10.70 5.73 -0.80
C TYR A 124 -10.93 6.51 -2.10
N ALA A 125 -11.66 7.63 -2.05
CA ALA A 125 -11.91 8.45 -3.23
C ALA A 125 -10.61 8.97 -3.88
N SER A 126 -9.61 9.34 -3.07
CA SER A 126 -8.32 9.83 -3.56
C SER A 126 -7.52 8.74 -4.30
N LEU A 127 -7.60 7.48 -3.83
CA LEU A 127 -6.93 6.33 -4.47
C LEU A 127 -7.49 6.04 -5.87
N LEU A 128 -8.74 6.41 -6.13
CA LEU A 128 -9.40 6.27 -7.45
C LEU A 128 -9.04 7.40 -8.43
N THR A 129 -8.25 8.39 -7.99
CA THR A 129 -7.79 9.54 -8.79
C THR A 129 -6.25 9.58 -8.86
N PRO A 130 -5.62 8.61 -9.52
CA PRO A 130 -4.17 8.41 -9.49
C PRO A 130 -3.38 9.65 -9.95
N GLU A 131 -3.94 10.45 -10.86
CA GLU A 131 -3.30 11.64 -11.41
C GLU A 131 -3.14 12.80 -10.40
N LYS A 132 -3.94 12.80 -9.33
CA LYS A 132 -3.88 13.81 -8.25
C LYS A 132 -3.37 13.24 -6.93
N LEU A 133 -3.14 11.93 -6.85
CA LEU A 133 -2.81 11.27 -5.59
C LEU A 133 -1.56 11.87 -4.94
N GLY A 134 -0.52 12.16 -5.73
CA GLY A 134 0.71 12.77 -5.24
C GLY A 134 0.53 14.15 -4.60
N THR A 135 -0.40 14.97 -5.10
CA THR A 135 -0.66 16.31 -4.57
C THR A 135 -1.63 16.29 -3.38
N ILE A 136 -2.51 15.29 -3.30
CA ILE A 136 -3.52 15.15 -2.24
C ILE A 136 -2.94 14.48 -0.98
N LEU A 137 -1.96 13.59 -1.14
CA LEU A 137 -1.38 12.78 -0.05
C LEU A 137 -0.96 13.60 1.20
N PRO A 138 -0.24 14.72 1.09
CA PRO A 138 0.10 15.54 2.26
C PRO A 138 -1.13 16.02 3.04
N GLY A 139 -2.20 16.40 2.34
CA GLY A 139 -3.47 16.80 2.96
C GLY A 139 -4.19 15.64 3.65
N LEU A 140 -4.05 14.42 3.13
CA LEU A 140 -4.58 13.22 3.79
C LEU A 140 -3.82 12.90 5.07
N PHE A 141 -2.49 13.02 5.09
CA PHE A 141 -1.71 12.87 6.32
C PHE A 141 -2.16 13.85 7.40
N GLN A 142 -2.37 15.12 7.02
CA GLN A 142 -2.89 16.13 7.93
C GLN A 142 -4.29 15.76 8.44
N LYS A 143 -5.22 15.45 7.55
CA LYS A 143 -6.60 15.09 7.90
C LYS A 143 -6.67 13.87 8.83
N LEU A 144 -5.81 12.88 8.61
CA LEU A 144 -5.70 11.72 9.49
C LEU A 144 -5.25 12.13 10.90
N SER A 145 -4.24 13.00 11.00
CA SER A 145 -3.74 13.49 12.30
C SER A 145 -4.80 14.24 13.11
N GLU A 146 -5.71 14.95 12.43
CA GLU A 146 -6.82 15.69 13.04
C GLU A 146 -7.87 14.77 13.68
N CYS A 147 -7.90 13.49 13.33
CA CYS A 147 -8.79 12.51 13.97
C CYS A 147 -8.31 12.07 15.36
N THR A 148 -7.11 12.47 15.77
CA THR A 148 -6.66 12.28 17.15
C THR A 148 -7.17 13.42 18.02
N SER A 149 -7.88 13.11 19.11
CA SER A 149 -8.38 14.15 20.02
C SER A 149 -7.23 14.97 20.59
N LYS A 150 -7.34 16.30 20.52
CA LYS A 150 -6.45 17.25 21.22
C LYS A 150 -6.76 17.36 22.72
N GLU A 151 -7.66 16.53 23.25
CA GLU A 151 -8.08 16.62 24.64
C GLU A 151 -6.98 16.09 25.57
N THR A 152 -6.16 17.00 26.09
CA THR A 152 -5.76 16.96 27.50
C THR A 152 -6.99 16.61 28.31
N SER A 153 -7.10 15.35 28.75
CA SER A 153 -8.17 14.87 29.61
C SER A 153 -8.29 15.79 30.83
N PRO A 154 -9.39 16.56 30.98
CA PRO A 154 -9.59 17.39 32.17
C PRO A 154 -9.94 16.56 33.42
N GLU A 155 -10.03 15.23 33.31
CA GLU A 155 -10.35 14.34 34.44
C GLU A 155 -9.13 13.87 35.25
N LEU A 156 -7.90 14.32 34.91
CA LEU A 156 -6.71 14.11 35.76
C LEU A 156 -6.31 15.37 36.53
N ASN A 157 -7.28 16.24 36.84
CA ASN A 157 -7.12 17.41 37.71
C ASN A 157 -8.39 17.62 38.56
N ARG A 158 -8.87 16.55 39.20
CA ARG A 158 -9.77 16.70 40.36
C ARG A 158 -8.88 16.67 41.62
N PRO A 159 -8.97 17.70 42.48
CA PRO A 159 -8.01 17.99 43.56
C PRO A 159 -7.90 16.90 44.62
#